data_AF-A0AAD5BSY8-F1
#
_entry.id   AF-A0AAD5BSY8-F1
#
_cell.length_a   1.000
_cell.length_b   1.000
_cell.length_c   1.000
_cell.angle_alpha   90.00
_cell.angle_beta   90.00
_cell.angle_gamma   90.00
#
_symmetry.space_group_name_H-M   'P 1'
#
loop_
_entity.id
_entity.type
_entity.pdbx_description
1 polymer ?
#
loop_
_entity_poly.entity_id
_entity_poly.type
_entity_poly.pdbx_seq_one_letter_code
_entity_poly.pdbx_strand_id
1 'polypeptide(L)'
;MASLHQFLSFFFLSIFIIKGNSLSKSPPTSFSCGDDVDFAYPFWQRSQKTEHFGYPSLGVSCINKMSTIQLDNHLYRVKNVNNTMKSLVVSFYKLGDAICPVAPHDVSINASTSFLSYANNVKLIHFFYNCTVYPSGVEPIKCLQVGAKHSYVFLDGLVPKFDWKTNCESLVTIPMNIENSITTNIGKAMKEGFELNWSSNVECASCEASGGLCIYDNEQTFYCSCGKGGHYANCREQGLVSSNYFKLGLLSIGLVICCVAIAITILYIVKRRKDGIYKQGFNRLPMSGK
;
A
#
# COMPACT_ATOMS: atom_id res chain seq x y z
N MET A 1 -54.30 -26.67 2.02
CA MET A 1 -53.70 -25.94 3.16
C MET A 1 -52.20 -26.19 3.11
N ALA A 2 -51.49 -25.42 2.28
CA ALA A 2 -50.03 -25.38 2.29
C ALA A 2 -49.62 -24.19 3.15
N SER A 3 -48.74 -24.47 4.09
CA SER A 3 -48.50 -23.73 5.31
C SER A 3 -47.75 -22.41 5.09
N LEU A 4 -48.34 -21.32 5.58
CA LEU A 4 -47.76 -19.97 5.69
C LEU A 4 -46.42 -19.95 6.47
N HIS A 5 -46.10 -21.01 7.22
CA HIS A 5 -44.81 -21.15 7.92
C HIS A 5 -43.62 -21.37 6.99
N GLN A 6 -43.80 -21.88 5.76
CA GLN A 6 -42.68 -22.21 4.88
C GLN A 6 -42.00 -20.95 4.29
N PHE A 7 -42.76 -19.86 4.11
CA PHE A 7 -42.24 -18.59 3.57
C PHE A 7 -41.51 -17.75 4.62
N LEU A 8 -41.92 -17.83 5.89
CA LEU A 8 -41.25 -17.13 6.99
C LEU A 8 -39.85 -17.68 7.28
N SER A 9 -39.62 -18.97 7.05
CA SER A 9 -38.30 -19.60 7.26
C SER A 9 -37.24 -19.12 6.25
N PHE A 10 -37.64 -18.84 5.01
CA PHE A 10 -36.72 -18.35 3.98
C PHE A 10 -36.30 -16.88 4.17
N PHE A 11 -37.12 -16.08 4.86
CA PHE A 11 -36.79 -14.67 5.11
C PHE A 11 -35.84 -14.47 6.31
N PHE A 12 -35.74 -15.47 7.20
CA PHE A 12 -34.79 -15.45 8.31
C PHE A 12 -33.38 -15.97 7.94
N LEU A 13 -33.22 -16.63 6.78
CA LEU A 13 -31.92 -17.14 6.31
C LEU A 13 -31.12 -16.16 5.43
N SER A 14 -31.66 -15.00 5.05
CA SER A 14 -30.97 -14.04 4.17
C SER A 14 -30.30 -12.87 4.90
N ILE A 15 -30.30 -12.86 6.24
CA ILE A 15 -29.40 -11.98 7.01
C ILE A 15 -28.02 -12.66 7.10
N PHE A 16 -27.41 -12.92 5.95
CA PHE A 16 -25.96 -13.02 5.90
C PHE A 16 -25.44 -11.63 6.20
N ILE A 17 -25.07 -11.45 7.47
CA ILE A 17 -24.24 -10.35 7.94
C ILE A 17 -23.04 -10.31 7.00
N ILE A 18 -23.01 -9.36 6.07
CA ILE A 18 -21.76 -8.89 5.47
C ILE A 18 -21.03 -8.25 6.66
N LYS A 19 -20.29 -9.08 7.37
CA LYS A 19 -19.30 -8.63 8.33
C LYS A 19 -18.23 -8.01 7.44
N GLY A 20 -18.40 -6.73 7.11
CA GLY A 20 -17.32 -5.93 6.56
C GLY A 20 -16.18 -6.11 7.55
N ASN A 21 -15.11 -6.79 7.12
CA ASN A 21 -13.95 -6.97 7.95
C ASN A 21 -13.47 -5.58 8.34
N SER A 22 -13.68 -5.22 9.60
CA SER A 22 -13.07 -4.04 10.21
C SER A 22 -11.56 -4.27 10.14
N LEU A 23 -10.93 -3.79 9.06
CA LEU A 23 -9.48 -3.81 8.93
C LEU A 23 -8.88 -3.05 10.13
N SER A 24 -7.77 -3.56 10.64
CA SER A 24 -7.05 -3.03 11.81
C SER A 24 -7.02 -1.50 11.81
N LYS A 25 -7.52 -0.87 12.89
CA LYS A 25 -7.69 0.58 13.03
C LYS A 25 -6.38 1.39 13.08
N SER A 26 -5.22 0.73 13.13
CA SER A 26 -3.91 1.38 13.21
C SER A 26 -2.79 0.47 12.69
N PRO A 27 -1.68 1.04 12.20
CA PRO A 27 -0.45 0.30 11.95
C PRO A 27 0.12 -0.26 13.26
N PRO A 28 0.93 -1.34 13.20
CA PRO A 28 1.78 -1.72 14.33
C PRO A 28 2.70 -0.56 14.70
N THR A 29 3.04 -0.44 16.00
CA THR A 29 3.90 0.63 16.52
C THR A 29 5.31 0.57 15.91
N SER A 30 5.86 -0.63 15.76
CA SER A 30 7.12 -0.90 15.08
C SER A 30 7.21 -2.37 14.64
N PHE A 31 8.14 -2.66 13.73
CA PHE A 31 8.50 -4.03 13.33
C PHE A 31 9.97 -4.10 12.88
N SER A 32 10.55 -5.30 12.91
CA SER A 32 11.90 -5.62 12.40
C SER A 32 11.87 -6.96 11.65
N CYS A 33 12.80 -7.16 10.73
CA CYS A 33 12.97 -8.43 10.00
C CYS A 33 13.87 -9.44 10.73
N GLY A 34 14.29 -9.15 11.97
CA GLY A 34 15.28 -9.93 12.72
C GLY A 34 16.72 -9.50 12.46
N ASP A 35 16.90 -8.35 11.81
CA ASP A 35 18.12 -7.55 11.76
C ASP A 35 18.04 -6.37 12.76
N ASP A 36 19.14 -5.63 12.90
CA ASP A 36 19.28 -4.51 13.84
C ASP A 36 18.58 -3.21 13.37
N VAL A 37 17.60 -3.32 12.46
CA VAL A 37 16.86 -2.18 11.91
C VAL A 37 15.39 -2.28 12.32
N ASP A 38 14.95 -1.29 13.10
CA ASP A 38 13.54 -1.13 13.49
C ASP A 38 12.82 -0.14 12.58
N PHE A 39 11.64 -0.54 12.13
CA PHE A 39 10.77 0.24 11.28
C PHE A 39 9.55 0.70 12.05
N ALA A 40 9.14 1.94 11.81
CA ALA A 40 7.88 2.51 12.26
C ALA A 40 7.22 3.24 11.08
N TYR A 41 6.00 3.72 11.26
CA TYR A 41 5.36 4.58 10.26
C TYR A 41 6.32 5.73 9.87
N PRO A 42 6.53 6.01 8.57
CA PRO A 42 5.71 5.62 7.42
C PRO A 42 6.12 4.31 6.71
N PHE A 43 7.02 3.52 7.28
CA PHE A 43 7.36 2.20 6.75
C PHE A 43 6.25 1.19 7.05
N TRP A 44 6.07 0.26 6.13
CA TRP A 44 5.10 -0.82 6.28
C TRP A 44 5.69 -2.14 5.82
N GLN A 45 5.30 -3.21 6.49
CA GLN A 45 5.72 -4.55 6.09
C GLN A 45 4.90 -5.02 4.90
N ARG A 46 5.58 -5.29 3.78
CA ARG A 46 4.95 -5.87 2.60
C ARG A 46 4.42 -7.26 2.97
N SER A 47 3.10 -7.38 2.95
CA SER A 47 2.36 -8.58 3.33
C SER A 47 1.25 -8.85 2.32
N GLN A 48 0.61 -10.01 2.39
CA GLN A 48 -0.50 -10.38 1.49
C GLN A 48 -1.82 -9.64 1.80
N LYS A 49 -1.78 -8.57 2.60
CA LYS A 49 -2.96 -7.76 2.90
C LYS A 49 -3.34 -6.91 1.69
N THR A 50 -4.63 -6.57 1.58
CA THR A 50 -5.19 -5.76 0.49
C THR A 50 -4.87 -4.27 0.59
N GLU A 51 -4.45 -3.82 1.77
CA GLU A 51 -4.14 -2.42 2.08
C GLU A 51 -2.95 -2.35 3.04
N HIS A 52 -2.23 -1.23 3.00
CA HIS A 52 -1.11 -0.95 3.90
C HIS A 52 -1.12 0.48 4.42
N PHE A 53 -0.60 0.66 5.63
CA PHE A 53 -0.47 1.94 6.31
C PHE A 53 0.94 2.48 6.13
N GLY A 54 1.14 3.51 5.32
CA GLY A 54 2.46 4.09 5.07
C GLY A 54 2.73 4.36 3.60
N TYR A 55 3.92 4.87 3.30
CA TYR A 55 4.22 5.41 1.97
C TYR A 55 4.51 4.28 0.97
N PRO A 56 3.97 4.31 -0.26
CA PRO A 56 4.13 3.21 -1.21
C PRO A 56 5.59 2.79 -1.47
N SER A 57 6.51 3.76 -1.51
CA SER A 57 7.95 3.55 -1.74
C SER A 57 8.71 3.00 -0.53
N LEU A 58 8.09 2.96 0.66
CA LEU A 58 8.70 2.51 1.92
C LEU A 58 8.18 1.13 2.37
N GLY A 59 7.70 0.33 1.42
CA GLY A 59 7.30 -1.05 1.67
C GLY A 59 8.52 -1.95 1.89
N VAL A 60 8.59 -2.57 3.07
CA VAL A 60 9.71 -3.42 3.50
C VAL A 60 9.36 -4.89 3.36
N SER A 61 10.21 -5.65 2.68
CA SER A 61 10.17 -7.10 2.60
C SER A 61 11.27 -7.70 3.47
N CYS A 62 10.94 -8.73 4.25
CA CYS A 62 11.92 -9.51 5.02
C CYS A 62 12.38 -10.72 4.22
N ILE A 63 13.64 -10.70 3.75
CA ILE A 63 14.22 -11.81 2.96
C ILE A 63 15.43 -12.33 3.71
N ASN A 64 15.41 -13.60 4.13
CA ASN A 64 16.49 -14.23 4.89
C ASN A 64 16.92 -13.42 6.13
N LYS A 65 15.94 -12.92 6.90
CA LYS A 65 16.12 -12.03 8.07
C LYS A 65 16.75 -10.66 7.76
N MET A 66 16.83 -10.26 6.49
CA MET A 66 17.31 -8.94 6.09
C MET A 66 16.15 -8.08 5.61
N SER A 67 16.13 -6.83 6.08
CA SER A 67 15.19 -5.82 5.63
C SER A 67 15.54 -5.33 4.24
N THR A 68 14.58 -5.39 3.33
CA THR A 68 14.77 -4.99 1.94
C THR A 68 13.66 -4.07 1.46
N ILE A 69 14.01 -3.10 0.63
CA ILE A 69 13.06 -2.29 -0.13
C ILE A 69 13.30 -2.51 -1.62
N GLN A 70 12.29 -2.16 -2.41
CA GLN A 70 12.36 -2.17 -3.85
C GLN A 70 12.46 -0.75 -4.36
N LEU A 71 13.54 -0.46 -5.10
CA LEU A 71 13.69 0.79 -5.85
C LEU A 71 13.69 0.40 -7.33
N ASP A 72 12.73 0.94 -8.07
CA ASP A 72 12.37 0.49 -9.42
C ASP A 72 12.14 -1.03 -9.45
N ASN A 73 13.00 -1.77 -10.16
CA ASN A 73 12.92 -3.22 -10.31
C ASN A 73 14.03 -3.97 -9.55
N HIS A 74 14.73 -3.29 -8.65
CA HIS A 74 15.88 -3.84 -7.94
C HIS A 74 15.68 -3.82 -6.42
N LEU A 75 16.21 -4.85 -5.76
CA LEU A 75 16.17 -4.98 -4.31
C LEU A 75 17.40 -4.34 -3.68
N TYR A 76 17.16 -3.60 -2.60
CA TYR A 76 18.18 -2.99 -1.78
C TYR A 76 17.99 -3.40 -0.32
N ARG A 77 19.10 -3.67 0.38
CA ARG A 77 19.08 -3.87 1.84
C ARG A 77 18.96 -2.51 2.51
N VAL A 78 18.08 -2.42 3.50
CA VAL A 78 18.06 -1.26 4.41
C VAL A 78 19.15 -1.47 5.45
N LYS A 79 20.01 -0.47 5.61
CA LYS A 79 21.12 -0.47 6.56
C LYS A 79 20.82 0.31 7.81
N ASN A 80 20.08 1.40 7.67
CA ASN A 80 19.72 2.29 8.75
C ASN A 80 18.47 3.10 8.40
N VAL A 81 17.71 3.52 9.40
CA VAL A 81 16.54 4.39 9.28
C VAL A 81 16.62 5.48 10.35
N ASN A 82 16.43 6.73 9.94
CA ASN A 82 16.31 7.87 10.82
C ASN A 82 14.96 8.57 10.60
N ASN A 83 13.99 8.26 11.47
CA ASN A 83 12.64 8.82 11.39
C ASN A 83 12.60 10.33 11.65
N THR A 84 13.54 10.88 12.43
CA THR A 84 13.61 12.32 12.72
C THR A 84 14.07 13.11 11.50
N MET A 85 15.13 12.64 10.83
CA MET A 85 15.65 13.26 9.62
C MET A 85 14.85 12.90 8.36
N LYS A 86 13.93 11.94 8.48
CA LYS A 86 13.21 11.34 7.36
C LYS A 86 14.15 10.76 6.30
N SER A 87 15.18 10.04 6.74
CA SER A 87 16.21 9.46 5.87
C SER A 87 16.51 7.99 6.16
N LEU A 88 16.84 7.21 5.14
CA LEU A 88 17.26 5.82 5.23
C LEU A 88 18.53 5.57 4.42
N VAL A 89 19.36 4.66 4.88
CA VAL A 89 20.55 4.21 4.15
C VAL A 89 20.26 2.86 3.52
N VAL A 90 20.55 2.72 2.24
CA VAL A 90 20.32 1.49 1.48
C VAL A 90 21.57 1.06 0.70
N SER A 91 21.75 -0.25 0.56
CA SER A 91 22.84 -0.84 -0.24
C SER A 91 22.30 -1.89 -1.19
N PHE A 92 23.05 -2.27 -2.22
CA PHE A 92 22.67 -3.37 -3.10
C PHE A 92 22.36 -4.65 -2.31
N TYR A 93 21.28 -5.35 -2.67
CA TYR A 93 20.87 -6.57 -1.95
C TYR A 93 21.88 -7.71 -2.08
N LYS A 94 22.59 -7.81 -3.21
CA LYS A 94 23.67 -8.77 -3.43
C LYS A 94 24.88 -8.04 -3.98
N LEU A 95 25.62 -7.40 -3.08
CA LEU A 95 26.97 -6.96 -3.36
C LEU A 95 27.90 -8.09 -2.89
N GLY A 96 28.69 -8.68 -3.79
CA GLY A 96 29.56 -9.81 -3.44
C GLY A 96 30.52 -9.49 -2.30
N ASP A 97 31.05 -10.52 -1.62
CA ASP A 97 31.94 -10.33 -0.47
C ASP A 97 33.34 -9.86 -0.85
N ALA A 98 33.64 -9.81 -2.15
CA ALA A 98 34.91 -9.33 -2.68
C ALA A 98 35.28 -7.95 -2.09
N ILE A 99 36.57 -7.75 -1.87
CA ILE A 99 37.12 -6.45 -1.45
C ILE A 99 36.81 -5.38 -2.50
N CYS A 100 36.70 -5.80 -3.77
CA CYS A 100 36.46 -4.96 -4.92
C CYS A 100 35.16 -5.39 -5.64
N PRO A 101 33.99 -5.05 -5.08
CA PRO A 101 32.72 -5.39 -5.69
C PRO A 101 32.50 -4.59 -6.99
N VAL A 102 31.84 -5.23 -7.94
CA VAL A 102 31.36 -4.60 -9.18
C VAL A 102 29.91 -4.18 -8.98
N ALA A 103 29.57 -2.95 -9.39
CA ALA A 103 28.20 -2.47 -9.31
C ALA A 103 27.32 -3.27 -10.29
N PRO A 104 26.22 -3.89 -9.83
CA PRO A 104 25.43 -4.79 -10.67
C PRO A 104 24.61 -4.06 -11.74
N HIS A 105 24.18 -2.82 -11.48
CA HIS A 105 23.30 -2.04 -12.35
C HIS A 105 23.33 -0.55 -12.00
N ASP A 106 22.87 0.29 -12.94
CA ASP A 106 22.65 1.73 -12.74
C ASP A 106 21.58 1.98 -11.70
N VAL A 107 21.78 3.02 -10.88
CA VAL A 107 20.80 3.43 -9.89
C VAL A 107 20.35 4.84 -10.19
N SER A 108 19.04 5.00 -10.39
CA SER A 108 18.37 6.28 -10.54
C SER A 108 17.19 6.33 -9.58
N ILE A 109 16.87 7.53 -9.08
CA ILE A 109 15.74 7.76 -8.19
C ILE A 109 14.83 8.80 -8.83
N ASN A 110 13.60 8.42 -9.12
CA ASN A 110 12.58 9.35 -9.60
C ASN A 110 11.81 9.92 -8.40
N ALA A 111 12.16 11.14 -8.00
CA ALA A 111 11.52 11.81 -6.86
C ALA A 111 10.01 12.07 -7.08
N SER A 112 9.58 12.27 -8.33
CA SER A 112 8.18 12.58 -8.65
C SER A 112 7.23 11.41 -8.42
N THR A 113 7.72 10.17 -8.53
CA THR A 113 6.89 8.97 -8.36
C THR A 113 7.15 8.28 -7.03
N SER A 114 8.41 8.22 -6.58
CA SER A 114 8.79 7.52 -5.35
C SER A 114 8.69 8.39 -4.10
N PHE A 115 8.68 9.72 -4.25
CA PHE A 115 8.85 10.66 -3.14
C PHE A 115 10.15 10.43 -2.34
N LEU A 116 11.13 9.76 -2.97
CA LEU A 116 12.49 9.57 -2.47
C LEU A 116 13.45 10.49 -3.21
N SER A 117 14.49 10.95 -2.52
CA SER A 117 15.53 11.80 -3.10
C SER A 117 16.87 11.49 -2.47
N TYR A 118 17.97 11.71 -3.20
CA TYR A 118 19.31 11.58 -2.63
C TYR A 118 19.54 12.62 -1.54
N ALA A 119 20.16 12.20 -0.42
CA ALA A 119 20.61 13.12 0.60
C ALA A 119 21.82 13.95 0.11
N ASN A 120 22.11 15.07 0.77
CA ASN A 120 23.12 16.05 0.32
C ASN A 120 24.56 15.49 0.28
N ASN A 121 24.84 14.50 1.13
CA ASN A 121 26.11 13.76 1.23
C ASN A 121 26.27 12.69 0.15
N VAL A 122 25.24 12.41 -0.65
CA VAL A 122 25.31 11.47 -1.76
C VAL A 122 25.94 12.14 -2.98
N LYS A 123 26.84 11.41 -3.64
CA LYS A 123 27.40 11.78 -4.94
C LYS A 123 27.17 10.65 -5.95
N LEU A 124 26.93 11.02 -7.20
CA LEU A 124 26.88 10.08 -8.31
C LEU A 124 28.29 9.75 -8.77
N ILE A 125 28.54 8.45 -8.95
CA ILE A 125 29.84 7.90 -9.31
C ILE A 125 29.68 7.08 -10.58
N HIS A 126 30.49 7.39 -11.58
CA HIS A 126 30.52 6.71 -12.87
C HIS A 126 31.64 5.68 -12.91
N PHE A 127 31.26 4.43 -13.14
CA PHE A 127 32.15 3.31 -13.35
C PHE A 127 32.25 3.01 -14.84
N PHE A 128 33.48 2.78 -15.29
CA PHE A 128 33.82 2.41 -16.66
C PHE A 128 34.59 1.10 -16.60
N TYR A 129 33.96 -0.02 -16.95
CA TYR A 129 34.52 -1.34 -16.77
C TYR A 129 35.23 -1.85 -18.01
N ASN A 130 36.36 -2.52 -17.80
CA ASN A 130 37.09 -3.30 -18.81
C ASN A 130 37.42 -2.52 -20.09
N CYS A 131 37.91 -1.28 -19.95
CA CYS A 131 38.32 -0.44 -21.05
C CYS A 131 39.60 -0.93 -21.72
N THR A 132 39.64 -0.88 -23.05
CA THR A 132 40.81 -1.24 -23.87
C THR A 132 41.67 -0.04 -24.24
N VAL A 133 41.03 1.13 -24.44
CA VAL A 133 41.68 2.41 -24.70
C VAL A 133 41.20 3.41 -23.66
N TYR A 134 42.12 4.22 -23.15
CA TYR A 134 41.86 5.19 -22.08
C TYR A 134 42.81 6.39 -22.21
N PRO A 135 42.41 7.56 -21.70
CA PRO A 135 43.27 8.75 -21.73
C PRO A 135 44.53 8.57 -20.88
N SER A 136 45.59 9.33 -21.16
CA SER A 136 46.77 9.36 -20.31
C SER A 136 46.49 10.13 -19.01
N GLY A 137 47.13 9.73 -17.90
CA GLY A 137 47.04 10.44 -16.62
C GLY A 137 45.85 10.09 -15.74
N VAL A 138 45.06 9.06 -16.08
CA VAL A 138 44.01 8.52 -15.21
C VAL A 138 44.47 7.23 -14.51
N GLU A 139 44.24 7.12 -13.21
CA GLU A 139 44.59 5.93 -12.44
C GLU A 139 43.44 4.90 -12.50
N PRO A 140 43.72 3.64 -12.88
CA PRO A 140 42.70 2.60 -12.91
C PRO A 140 42.40 2.03 -11.51
N ILE A 141 41.23 1.43 -11.37
CA ILE A 141 40.86 0.63 -10.20
C ILE A 141 41.68 -0.67 -10.23
N LYS A 142 42.78 -0.71 -9.47
CA LYS A 142 43.77 -1.81 -9.47
C LYS A 142 43.15 -3.20 -9.28
N CYS A 143 42.11 -3.31 -8.46
CA CYS A 143 41.46 -4.59 -8.16
C CYS A 143 40.42 -5.04 -9.19
N LEU A 144 40.12 -4.24 -10.21
CA LEU A 144 39.26 -4.59 -11.35
C LEU A 144 40.05 -4.65 -12.67
N GLN A 145 41.36 -4.89 -12.59
CA GLN A 145 42.19 -5.08 -13.76
C GLN A 145 42.11 -6.53 -14.22
N VAL A 146 41.74 -6.74 -15.49
CA VAL A 146 41.60 -8.05 -16.11
C VAL A 146 42.49 -8.12 -17.35
N GLY A 147 43.67 -8.72 -17.20
CA GLY A 147 44.69 -8.73 -18.26
C GLY A 147 45.13 -7.32 -18.63
N ALA A 148 44.97 -6.97 -19.92
CA ALA A 148 45.29 -5.64 -20.45
C ALA A 148 44.13 -4.62 -20.31
N LYS A 149 42.96 -5.04 -19.84
CA LYS A 149 41.79 -4.17 -19.68
C LYS A 149 41.79 -3.53 -18.30
N HIS A 150 41.42 -2.25 -18.27
CA HIS A 150 41.42 -1.44 -17.06
C HIS A 150 40.04 -0.87 -16.79
N SER A 151 39.67 -0.76 -15.50
CA SER A 151 38.42 -0.13 -15.09
C SER A 151 38.69 1.19 -14.39
N TYR A 152 37.81 2.17 -14.57
CA TYR A 152 37.95 3.52 -14.06
C TYR A 152 36.71 3.97 -13.31
N VAL A 153 36.89 4.96 -12.44
CA VAL A 153 35.85 5.54 -11.60
C VAL A 153 36.03 7.04 -11.54
N PHE A 154 34.93 7.77 -11.71
CA PHE A 154 34.95 9.23 -11.65
C PHE A 154 33.72 9.73 -10.91
N LEU A 155 33.89 10.82 -10.17
CA LEU A 155 32.76 11.58 -9.64
C LEU A 155 32.02 12.23 -10.80
N ASP A 156 30.70 12.36 -10.68
CA ASP A 156 29.92 13.17 -11.62
C ASP A 156 30.51 14.58 -11.75
N GLY A 157 30.52 15.09 -12.98
CA GLY A 157 31.18 16.34 -13.36
C GLY A 157 32.72 16.30 -13.47
N LEU A 158 33.39 15.23 -13.01
CA LEU A 158 34.84 15.04 -13.10
C LEU A 158 35.28 13.99 -14.14
N VAL A 159 34.34 13.51 -14.95
CA VAL A 159 34.61 12.54 -16.03
C VAL A 159 35.45 13.22 -17.13
N PRO A 160 36.65 12.72 -17.46
CA PRO A 160 37.46 13.26 -18.54
C PRO A 160 36.74 13.16 -19.89
N LYS A 161 36.92 14.19 -20.74
CA LYS A 161 36.42 14.17 -22.12
C LYS A 161 37.13 13.08 -22.93
N PHE A 162 36.48 11.95 -23.10
CA PHE A 162 36.96 10.78 -23.82
C PHE A 162 35.76 9.95 -24.28
N ASP A 163 35.91 9.18 -25.35
CA ASP A 163 34.84 8.29 -25.84
C ASP A 163 34.78 6.99 -25.03
N TRP A 164 34.40 7.10 -23.76
CA TRP A 164 34.33 5.97 -22.85
C TRP A 164 33.35 4.89 -23.31
N LYS A 165 32.25 5.29 -23.95
CA LYS A 165 31.18 4.38 -24.38
C LYS A 165 31.66 3.38 -25.43
N THR A 166 32.51 3.80 -26.34
CA THR A 166 33.05 2.94 -27.41
C THR A 166 34.23 2.09 -26.93
N ASN A 167 34.97 2.57 -25.92
CA ASN A 167 36.24 1.96 -25.51
C ASN A 167 36.14 1.08 -24.26
N CYS A 168 34.98 1.02 -23.61
CA CYS A 168 34.71 0.23 -22.41
C CYS A 168 33.53 -0.71 -22.63
N GLU A 169 33.52 -1.85 -21.93
CA GLU A 169 32.48 -2.87 -22.10
C GLU A 169 31.17 -2.51 -21.41
N SER A 170 31.25 -1.80 -20.29
CA SER A 170 30.10 -1.46 -19.46
C SER A 170 30.33 -0.14 -18.73
N LEU A 171 29.27 0.65 -18.65
CA LEU A 171 29.22 1.91 -17.93
C LEU A 171 28.09 1.81 -16.91
N VAL A 172 28.39 2.12 -15.65
CA VAL A 172 27.41 2.06 -14.56
C VAL A 172 27.53 3.28 -13.66
N THR A 173 26.42 3.93 -13.36
CA THR A 173 26.32 5.09 -12.47
C THR A 173 25.60 4.70 -11.20
N ILE A 174 26.23 4.94 -10.05
CA ILE A 174 25.64 4.65 -8.73
C ILE A 174 25.79 5.83 -7.76
N PRO A 175 24.83 6.04 -6.88
CA PRO A 175 24.94 6.93 -5.73
C PRO A 175 25.80 6.28 -4.64
N MET A 176 26.65 7.07 -4.00
CA MET A 176 27.45 6.66 -2.86
C MET A 176 27.55 7.79 -1.83
N ASN A 177 27.55 7.45 -0.54
CA ASN A 177 27.85 8.41 0.53
C ASN A 177 29.37 8.67 0.56
N ILE A 178 29.83 9.75 -0.08
CA ILE A 178 31.26 10.08 -0.18
C ILE A 178 31.48 11.57 0.14
N GLU A 179 32.42 11.84 1.04
CA GLU A 179 32.88 13.19 1.38
C GLU A 179 33.90 13.69 0.35
N ASN A 180 33.40 14.31 -0.73
CA ASN A 180 34.12 15.09 -1.77
C ASN A 180 35.30 14.42 -2.51
N SER A 181 35.75 13.23 -2.12
CA SER A 181 36.90 12.55 -2.70
C SER A 181 36.72 11.04 -2.71
N ILE A 182 37.06 10.40 -3.83
CA ILE A 182 37.03 8.94 -4.03
C ILE A 182 38.28 8.28 -3.39
N THR A 183 39.02 8.99 -2.53
CA THR A 183 40.17 8.44 -1.78
C THR A 183 39.78 7.32 -0.81
N THR A 184 38.49 7.15 -0.53
CA THR A 184 37.94 6.04 0.25
C THR A 184 37.98 4.72 -0.54
N ASN A 185 38.10 3.60 0.18
CA ASN A 185 37.95 2.28 -0.41
C ASN A 185 36.54 2.16 -1.04
N ILE A 186 36.47 2.25 -2.37
CA ILE A 186 35.23 2.23 -3.16
C ILE A 186 34.38 1.02 -2.80
N GLY A 187 35.02 -0.15 -2.65
CA GLY A 187 34.32 -1.36 -2.27
C GLY A 187 33.65 -1.28 -0.90
N LYS A 188 34.29 -0.61 0.06
CA LYS A 188 33.69 -0.31 1.38
C LYS A 188 32.51 0.64 1.24
N ALA A 189 32.67 1.75 0.54
CA ALA A 189 31.61 2.75 0.37
C ALA A 189 30.40 2.17 -0.39
N MET A 190 30.60 1.27 -1.35
CA MET A 190 29.48 0.56 -2.02
C MET A 190 28.73 -0.39 -1.07
N LYS A 191 29.44 -1.02 -0.12
CA LYS A 191 28.85 -1.89 0.91
C LYS A 191 28.08 -1.11 1.97
N GLU A 192 28.56 0.09 2.31
CA GLU A 192 27.88 1.03 3.20
C GLU A 192 26.61 1.60 2.55
N GLY A 193 26.66 1.85 1.24
CA GLY A 193 25.50 2.23 0.44
C GLY A 193 25.34 3.74 0.29
N PHE A 194 24.08 4.17 0.13
CA PHE A 194 23.72 5.56 -0.09
C PHE A 194 22.46 5.94 0.68
N GLU A 195 22.39 7.21 1.07
CA GLU A 195 21.29 7.75 1.87
C GLU A 195 20.19 8.37 0.98
N LEU A 196 18.95 8.05 1.30
CA LEU A 196 17.75 8.60 0.67
C LEU A 196 16.93 9.34 1.72
N ASN A 197 16.42 10.51 1.35
CA ASN A 197 15.37 11.21 2.08
C ASN A 197 14.02 10.79 1.53
N TRP A 198 13.02 10.62 2.40
CA TRP A 198 11.64 10.38 1.98
C TRP A 198 10.73 11.55 2.31
N SER A 199 9.66 11.67 1.53
CA SER A 199 8.59 12.62 1.72
C SER A 199 7.24 11.96 1.43
N SER A 200 6.15 12.64 1.78
CA SER A 200 4.80 12.22 1.47
C SER A 200 4.28 12.96 0.23
N ASN A 201 3.29 12.38 -0.45
CA ASN A 201 2.50 13.15 -1.40
C ASN A 201 1.62 14.20 -0.68
N VAL A 202 1.02 15.11 -1.44
CA VAL A 202 0.21 16.21 -0.89
C VAL A 202 -1.03 15.71 -0.13
N GLU A 203 -1.67 14.66 -0.64
CA GLU A 203 -2.89 14.09 -0.05
C GLU A 203 -2.60 13.46 1.31
N CYS A 204 -1.53 12.68 1.38
CA CYS A 204 -1.04 12.06 2.60
C CYS A 204 -0.55 13.11 3.61
N ALA A 205 0.18 14.13 3.17
CA ALA A 205 0.58 15.24 4.04
C ALA A 205 -0.64 15.93 4.68
N SER A 206 -1.71 16.14 3.91
CA SER A 206 -2.97 16.72 4.40
C SER A 206 -3.66 15.81 5.43
N CYS A 207 -3.68 14.50 5.18
CA CYS A 207 -4.19 13.51 6.11
C CYS A 207 -3.41 13.49 7.44
N GLU A 208 -2.08 13.42 7.39
CA GLU A 208 -1.22 13.42 8.58
C GLU A 208 -1.36 14.73 9.37
N ALA A 209 -1.40 15.87 8.68
CA ALA A 209 -1.60 17.19 9.29
C ALA A 209 -2.97 17.34 9.98
N SER A 210 -3.92 16.45 9.67
CA SER A 210 -5.23 16.37 10.32
C SER A 210 -5.31 15.33 11.44
N GLY A 211 -4.20 14.65 11.75
CA GLY A 211 -4.12 13.60 12.77
C GLY A 211 -4.54 12.21 12.27
N GLY A 212 -4.61 12.01 10.95
CA GLY A 212 -4.87 10.72 10.33
C GLY A 212 -3.58 9.97 9.95
N LEU A 213 -3.76 8.79 9.38
CA LEU A 213 -2.70 7.97 8.81
C LEU A 213 -3.02 7.61 7.36
N CYS A 214 -2.00 7.60 6.51
CA CYS A 214 -2.17 7.29 5.09
C CYS A 214 -2.30 5.79 4.88
N ILE A 215 -3.35 5.40 4.15
CA ILE A 215 -3.59 4.04 3.69
C ILE A 215 -3.52 4.03 2.16
N TYR A 216 -2.92 2.99 1.61
CA TYR A 216 -3.00 2.69 0.19
C TYR A 216 -3.49 1.27 -0.02
N ASP A 217 -4.30 1.07 -1.06
CA ASP A 217 -4.67 -0.25 -1.54
C ASP A 217 -3.62 -0.83 -2.51
N ASN A 218 -3.86 -2.05 -2.99
CA ASN A 218 -2.97 -2.73 -3.94
C ASN A 218 -2.78 -1.98 -5.28
N GLU A 219 -3.71 -1.09 -5.65
CA GLU A 219 -3.64 -0.26 -6.86
C GLU A 219 -2.94 1.08 -6.59
N GLN A 220 -2.40 1.27 -5.38
CA GLN A 220 -1.81 2.52 -4.88
C GLN A 220 -2.81 3.67 -4.80
N THR A 221 -4.11 3.37 -4.67
CA THR A 221 -5.12 4.39 -4.42
C THR A 221 -5.01 4.88 -2.98
N PHE A 222 -4.95 6.19 -2.81
CA PHE A 222 -4.80 6.84 -1.52
C PHE A 222 -6.12 6.94 -0.73
N TYR A 223 -6.04 6.70 0.57
CA TYR A 223 -7.09 6.97 1.55
C TYR A 223 -6.52 7.49 2.87
N CYS A 224 -7.29 8.33 3.57
CA CYS A 224 -6.96 8.79 4.93
C CYS A 224 -7.74 8.01 5.99
N SER A 225 -7.03 7.45 6.97
CA SER A 225 -7.61 6.78 8.13
C SER A 225 -7.75 7.72 9.32
N CYS A 226 -8.99 7.97 9.76
CA CYS A 226 -9.32 8.98 10.76
C CYS A 226 -9.88 8.39 12.07
N GLY A 227 -9.29 7.34 12.66
CA GLY A 227 -9.61 6.78 13.99
C GLY A 227 -11.01 6.18 14.22
N LYS A 228 -12.04 6.67 13.52
CA LYS A 228 -13.45 6.25 13.56
C LYS A 228 -13.79 5.20 12.49
N GLY A 229 -12.81 4.79 11.68
CA GLY A 229 -12.98 3.88 10.55
C GLY A 229 -13.54 4.59 9.32
N GLY A 230 -13.27 4.06 8.12
CA GLY A 230 -13.67 4.66 6.84
C GLY A 230 -12.49 5.35 6.12
N HIS A 231 -12.71 5.60 4.82
CA HIS A 231 -11.75 6.25 3.94
C HIS A 231 -12.15 7.72 3.74
N TYR A 232 -11.23 8.64 4.01
CA TYR A 232 -11.44 10.08 3.90
C TYR A 232 -10.35 10.74 3.06
N ALA A 233 -10.55 12.00 2.64
CA ALA A 233 -9.47 12.80 2.06
C ALA A 233 -8.57 13.41 3.15
N ASN A 234 -9.15 13.82 4.29
CA ASN A 234 -8.47 14.29 5.50
C ASN A 234 -9.41 14.18 6.71
N CYS A 235 -8.89 14.37 7.91
CA CYS A 235 -9.64 14.32 9.17
C CYS A 235 -10.10 15.69 9.69
N ARG A 236 -9.91 16.79 8.95
CA ARG A 236 -10.42 18.12 9.33
C ARG A 236 -11.93 18.24 9.11
N GLU A 237 -12.46 17.52 8.12
CA GLU A 237 -13.90 17.43 7.84
C GLU A 237 -14.63 16.44 8.78
N GLN A 238 -14.24 16.38 10.07
CA GLN A 238 -15.08 15.75 11.09
C GLN A 238 -16.27 16.62 11.52
N GLY A 239 -16.77 17.46 10.60
CA GLY A 239 -18.12 18.01 10.66
C GLY A 239 -19.08 17.08 9.93
N LEU A 240 -19.66 16.12 10.65
CA LEU A 240 -20.89 15.39 10.31
C LEU A 240 -21.21 15.22 8.80
N VAL A 241 -20.46 14.40 8.07
CA VAL A 241 -21.15 13.48 7.14
C VAL A 241 -21.41 12.21 7.92
N SER A 242 -22.30 12.32 8.89
CA SER A 242 -23.04 11.16 9.34
C SER A 242 -23.72 10.62 8.09
N SER A 243 -23.36 9.40 7.68
CA SER A 243 -24.18 8.62 6.78
C SER A 243 -25.52 8.33 7.47
N ASN A 244 -26.36 9.36 7.55
CA ASN A 244 -27.76 9.30 7.93
C ASN A 244 -28.66 9.19 6.68
N TYR A 245 -28.06 9.11 5.48
CA TYR A 245 -28.80 8.94 4.23
C TYR A 245 -29.30 7.51 3.95
N PHE A 246 -29.18 6.59 4.91
CA PHE A 246 -29.80 5.26 4.80
C PHE A 246 -30.54 4.79 6.06
N LYS A 247 -31.06 5.70 6.89
CA LYS A 247 -31.91 5.32 8.05
C LYS A 247 -33.23 6.08 8.21
N LEU A 248 -33.72 6.79 7.19
CA LEU A 248 -35.10 7.32 7.18
C LEU A 248 -36.01 6.80 6.05
N GLY A 249 -35.51 6.00 5.11
CA GLY A 249 -36.32 5.49 3.98
C GLY A 249 -36.95 4.10 4.18
N LEU A 250 -36.56 3.34 5.21
CA LEU A 250 -36.95 1.92 5.35
C LEU A 250 -37.99 1.64 6.45
N LEU A 251 -38.28 2.61 7.32
CA LEU A 251 -39.37 2.46 8.30
C LEU A 251 -40.75 2.82 7.72
N SER A 252 -40.81 3.57 6.61
CA SER A 252 -42.08 3.96 5.99
C SER A 252 -42.66 2.84 5.10
N ILE A 253 -41.82 2.11 4.36
CA ILE A 253 -42.29 1.07 3.42
C ILE A 253 -42.80 -0.15 4.18
N GLY A 254 -42.11 -0.56 5.25
CA GLY A 254 -42.53 -1.70 6.08
C GLY A 254 -43.90 -1.48 6.74
N LEU A 255 -44.16 -0.26 7.22
CA LEU A 255 -45.42 0.08 7.88
C LEU A 255 -46.60 0.10 6.89
N VAL A 256 -46.38 0.64 5.68
CA VAL A 256 -47.39 0.64 4.61
C VAL A 256 -47.74 -0.79 4.17
N ILE A 257 -46.75 -1.66 3.98
CA ILE A 257 -46.97 -3.06 3.60
C ILE A 257 -47.75 -3.81 4.71
N CYS A 258 -47.41 -3.60 5.98
CA CYS A 258 -48.15 -4.18 7.10
C CYS A 258 -49.61 -3.69 7.16
N CYS A 259 -49.86 -2.39 6.99
CA CYS A 259 -51.22 -1.84 6.98
C CYS A 259 -52.07 -2.40 5.82
N VAL A 260 -51.49 -2.53 4.63
CA VAL A 260 -52.17 -3.11 3.46
C VAL A 260 -52.49 -4.59 3.70
N ALA A 261 -51.55 -5.37 4.24
CA ALA A 261 -51.79 -6.78 4.56
C ALA A 261 -52.90 -6.97 5.61
N ILE A 262 -52.93 -6.14 6.66
CA ILE A 262 -53.97 -6.17 7.70
C ILE A 262 -55.34 -5.81 7.09
N ALA A 263 -55.41 -4.76 6.25
CA ALA A 263 -56.66 -4.35 5.60
C ALA A 263 -57.22 -5.46 4.67
N ILE A 264 -56.37 -6.11 3.87
CA ILE A 264 -56.76 -7.24 3.01
C ILE A 264 -57.29 -8.41 3.86
N THR A 265 -56.63 -8.71 4.99
CA THR A 265 -57.04 -9.80 5.89
C THR A 265 -58.39 -9.51 6.53
N ILE A 266 -58.64 -8.27 6.97
CA ILE A 266 -59.92 -7.84 7.53
C ILE A 266 -61.02 -7.94 6.47
N LEU A 267 -60.79 -7.45 5.25
CA LEU A 267 -61.76 -7.53 4.14
C LEU A 267 -62.09 -8.99 3.79
N TYR A 268 -61.09 -9.87 3.80
CA TYR A 268 -61.31 -11.30 3.59
C TYR A 268 -62.20 -11.92 4.69
N ILE A 269 -61.95 -11.59 5.96
CA ILE A 269 -62.76 -12.08 7.10
C ILE A 269 -64.20 -11.55 7.02
N VAL A 270 -64.38 -10.25 6.70
CA VAL A 270 -65.72 -9.64 6.56
C VAL A 270 -66.49 -10.26 5.39
N LYS A 271 -65.84 -10.49 4.25
CA LYS A 271 -66.46 -11.17 3.11
C LYS A 271 -66.87 -12.59 3.48
N ARG A 272 -66.00 -13.34 4.17
CA ARG A 272 -66.31 -14.71 4.62
C ARG A 272 -67.45 -14.75 5.64
N ARG A 273 -67.60 -13.73 6.50
CA ARG A 273 -68.75 -13.59 7.40
C ARG A 273 -70.05 -13.30 6.64
N LYS A 274 -70.02 -12.47 5.60
CA LYS A 274 -71.20 -12.23 4.74
C LYS A 274 -71.61 -13.48 3.97
N ASP A 275 -70.65 -14.22 3.42
CA ASP A 275 -70.92 -15.47 2.69
C ASP A 275 -71.39 -16.61 3.64
N GLY A 276 -71.01 -16.56 4.92
CA GLY A 276 -71.51 -17.46 5.97
C GLY A 276 -72.93 -17.13 6.45
N ILE A 277 -73.29 -15.84 6.53
CA ILE A 277 -74.64 -15.41 6.94
C ILE A 277 -75.66 -15.65 5.82
N TYR A 278 -75.27 -15.55 4.54
CA TYR A 278 -76.17 -15.87 3.42
C TYR A 278 -76.52 -17.37 3.31
N LYS A 279 -75.73 -18.27 3.91
CA LYS A 279 -76.00 -19.73 3.94
C LYS A 279 -76.82 -20.23 5.13
N GLN A 280 -77.11 -19.40 6.14
CA GLN A 280 -77.95 -19.79 7.29
C GLN A 280 -79.42 -19.35 7.19
N GLY A 281 -79.83 -18.67 6.11
CA GLY A 281 -81.20 -18.18 5.92
C GLY A 281 -82.16 -19.06 5.11
N PHE A 282 -81.73 -20.21 4.56
CA PHE A 282 -82.55 -21.01 3.62
C PHE A 282 -82.83 -22.46 4.07
N ASN A 283 -82.77 -22.77 5.36
CA ASN A 283 -83.11 -24.11 5.88
C ASN A 283 -83.98 -24.02 7.14
N ARG A 284 -85.21 -23.50 7.03
CA ARG A 284 -86.34 -23.83 7.93
C ARG A 284 -87.66 -23.62 7.18
N LEU A 285 -88.16 -24.64 6.51
CA LEU A 285 -89.59 -24.81 6.25
C LEU A 285 -90.08 -26.03 7.06
N PRO A 286 -91.17 -25.91 7.82
CA PRO A 286 -91.65 -26.95 8.73
C PRO A 286 -92.50 -28.01 8.03
N MET A 287 -92.36 -29.27 8.46
CA MET A 287 -93.37 -30.31 8.29
C MET A 287 -94.38 -30.27 9.44
N SER A 288 -95.66 -30.08 9.12
CA SER A 288 -96.88 -30.51 9.83
C SER A 288 -98.06 -30.05 8.95
N GLY A 289 -99.08 -30.80 8.56
CA GLY A 289 -99.70 -31.98 9.14
C GLY A 289 -101.21 -31.71 9.24
N LYS A 290 -101.96 -32.00 8.16
CA LYS A 290 -103.35 -32.50 8.09
C LYS A 290 -103.80 -32.59 6.64
#